data_AF-A0A6V6YR16-F1
#
_entry.id   AF-A0A6V6YR16-F1
#
_cell.length_a   1.000
_cell.length_b   1.000
_cell.length_c   1.000
_cell.angle_alpha   90.00
_cell.angle_beta   90.00
_cell.angle_gamma   90.00
#
_symmetry.space_group_name_H-M   'P 1'
#
loop_
_entity.id
_entity.type
_entity.pdbx_description
1 polymer ?
#
loop_
_entity_poly.entity_id
_entity_poly.type
_entity_poly.pdbx_seq_one_letter_code
_entity_poly.pdbx_strand_id
1 'polypeptide(L)'
;MKKVILLLVFLLLVFQNIEAQKVSKIDYGKLSKLEGMEYVGGITFYIDRKSEILIAIQNDTIKWEADVIKKCGKRKAAINSVFTTSGKLKVSFGKSTALVDIENGEIKCSVEVNSESEKTEINFKNNSIIKK
;
A
#
# COMPACT_ATOMS: atom_id res chain seq x y z
N MET A 1 15.31 40.80 26.33
CA MET A 1 15.65 40.27 24.98
C MET A 1 15.80 38.74 24.90
N LYS A 2 15.79 37.97 26.01
CA LYS A 2 15.93 36.49 25.95
C LYS A 2 14.65 35.72 25.63
N LYS A 3 13.46 36.30 25.88
CA LYS A 3 12.16 35.62 25.68
C LYS A 3 11.71 35.57 24.20
N VAL A 4 12.19 36.48 23.36
CA VAL A 4 11.85 36.54 21.93
C VAL A 4 12.56 35.43 21.14
N ILE A 5 13.79 35.08 21.55
CA ILE A 5 14.59 34.03 20.91
C ILE A 5 13.96 32.64 21.15
N LEU A 6 13.40 32.41 22.35
CA LEU A 6 12.75 31.13 22.68
C LEU A 6 11.52 30.85 21.81
N LEU A 7 10.76 31.91 21.49
CA LEU A 7 9.55 31.82 20.65
C LEU A 7 9.88 31.50 19.19
N LEU A 8 11.01 31.98 18.68
CA LEU A 8 11.48 31.67 17.33
C LEU A 8 11.93 30.21 17.17
N VAL A 9 12.53 29.62 18.22
CA VAL A 9 12.96 28.21 18.18
C VAL A 9 11.77 27.26 18.15
N PHE A 10 10.67 27.60 18.84
CA PHE A 10 9.47 26.76 18.87
C PHE A 10 8.74 26.72 17.53
N LEU A 11 8.74 27.83 16.76
CA LEU A 11 8.14 27.89 15.42
C LEU A 11 8.87 27.02 14.38
N LEU A 12 10.19 26.83 14.52
CA LEU A 12 10.99 26.04 13.59
C LEU A 12 10.83 24.52 13.79
N LEU A 13 10.41 24.07 14.98
CA LEU A 13 10.29 22.64 15.31
C LEU A 13 8.98 22.00 14.82
N VAL A 14 7.94 22.80 14.54
CA VAL A 14 6.62 22.27 14.16
C VAL A 14 6.56 21.82 12.68
N PHE A 15 7.50 22.26 11.83
CA PHE A 15 7.42 22.03 10.38
C PHE A 15 8.13 20.77 9.86
N GLN A 16 8.71 19.91 10.70
CA GLN A 16 9.67 18.91 10.20
C GLN A 16 9.10 17.58 9.69
N ASN A 17 7.81 17.26 9.82
CA ASN A 17 7.33 15.88 9.53
C ASN A 17 6.11 15.76 8.61
N ILE A 18 5.78 16.77 7.80
CA ILE A 18 4.73 16.60 6.78
C ILE A 18 5.37 15.93 5.57
N GLU A 19 5.36 14.59 5.54
CA GLU A 19 5.60 13.85 4.30
C GLU A 19 4.57 14.32 3.26
N ALA A 20 5.05 14.92 2.18
CA ALA A 20 4.19 15.41 1.12
C ALA A 20 3.51 14.23 0.42
N GLN A 21 2.26 13.97 0.76
CA GLN A 21 1.40 13.08 -0.02
C GLN A 21 1.15 13.71 -1.38
N LYS A 22 1.66 13.08 -2.43
CA LYS A 22 1.53 13.56 -3.81
C LYS A 22 0.09 13.34 -4.28
N VAL A 23 -0.74 14.37 -4.18
CA VAL A 23 -2.09 14.37 -4.78
C VAL A 23 -1.94 14.58 -6.29
N SER A 24 -1.94 13.50 -7.06
CA SER A 24 -1.97 13.58 -8.52
C SER A 24 -3.30 13.06 -9.06
N LYS A 25 -3.84 13.77 -10.05
CA LYS A 25 -5.05 13.36 -10.77
C LYS A 25 -4.71 12.13 -11.60
N ILE A 26 -5.51 11.08 -11.45
CA ILE A 26 -5.25 9.77 -12.02
C ILE A 26 -5.38 9.78 -13.54
N ASP A 27 -4.40 9.18 -14.23
CA ASP A 27 -4.51 8.81 -15.64
C ASP A 27 -5.03 7.36 -15.74
N TYR A 28 -6.36 7.23 -15.88
CA TYR A 28 -7.05 5.93 -15.99
C TYR A 28 -6.57 5.08 -17.17
N GLY A 29 -6.01 5.70 -18.22
CA GLY A 29 -5.41 4.98 -19.34
C GLY A 29 -4.23 4.10 -18.92
N LYS A 30 -3.49 4.50 -17.87
CA LYS A 30 -2.42 3.69 -17.28
C LYS A 30 -2.94 2.65 -16.30
N LEU A 31 -4.00 2.94 -15.55
CA LEU A 31 -4.58 2.02 -14.56
C LEU A 31 -5.34 0.85 -15.17
N SER A 32 -5.95 1.03 -16.35
CA SER A 32 -6.68 -0.03 -17.07
C SER A 32 -5.85 -1.29 -17.39
N LYS A 33 -4.51 -1.21 -17.24
CA LYS A 33 -3.57 -2.31 -17.42
C LYS A 33 -3.13 -2.96 -16.10
N LEU A 34 -3.64 -2.48 -14.98
CA LEU A 34 -3.27 -2.93 -13.65
C LEU A 34 -4.32 -3.90 -13.10
N GLU A 35 -3.86 -4.94 -12.42
CA GLU A 35 -4.72 -5.80 -11.64
C GLU A 35 -5.09 -5.07 -10.34
N GLY A 36 -6.36 -5.11 -9.98
CA GLY A 36 -6.85 -4.40 -8.80
C GLY A 36 -7.93 -5.12 -8.02
N MET A 37 -8.11 -4.68 -6.79
CA MET A 37 -9.10 -5.19 -5.83
C MET A 37 -9.88 -4.01 -5.24
N GLU A 38 -11.20 -4.06 -5.34
CA GLU A 38 -12.08 -3.12 -4.67
C GLU A 38 -12.24 -3.49 -3.19
N TYR A 39 -12.24 -2.48 -2.33
CA TYR A 39 -12.40 -2.61 -0.88
C TYR A 39 -13.48 -1.66 -0.39
N VAL A 40 -14.05 -2.00 0.77
CA VAL A 40 -15.13 -1.24 1.41
C VAL A 40 -14.72 0.22 1.58
N GLY A 41 -15.66 1.13 1.33
CA GLY A 41 -15.41 2.58 1.41
C GLY A 41 -14.92 3.22 0.10
N GLY A 42 -15.06 2.53 -1.03
CA GLY A 42 -14.73 3.05 -2.36
C GLY A 42 -13.22 3.15 -2.62
N ILE A 43 -12.42 2.36 -1.88
CA ILE A 43 -10.98 2.28 -2.09
C ILE A 43 -10.72 1.14 -3.08
N THR A 44 -9.97 1.40 -4.14
CA THR A 44 -9.47 0.37 -5.06
C THR A 44 -7.96 0.32 -4.98
N PHE A 45 -7.42 -0.87 -4.77
CA PHE A 45 -5.98 -1.12 -4.78
C PHE A 45 -5.56 -1.63 -6.14
N TYR A 46 -4.41 -1.17 -6.64
CA TYR A 46 -3.81 -1.60 -7.91
C TYR A 46 -2.35 -1.97 -7.71
N ILE A 47 -1.87 -2.91 -8.53
CA ILE A 47 -0.45 -3.26 -8.58
C ILE A 47 0.10 -2.87 -9.96
N ASP A 48 1.07 -1.97 -10.00
CA ASP A 48 1.86 -1.75 -11.21
C ASP A 48 2.89 -2.88 -11.36
N ARG A 49 2.59 -3.85 -12.22
CA ARG A 49 3.43 -5.03 -12.49
C ARG A 49 4.83 -4.70 -13.03
N LYS A 50 5.09 -3.49 -13.55
CA LYS A 50 6.43 -3.11 -14.02
C LYS A 50 7.30 -2.60 -12.88
N SER A 51 6.72 -1.83 -11.97
CA SER A 51 7.44 -1.19 -10.87
C SER A 51 7.26 -1.92 -9.53
N GLU A 52 6.32 -2.88 -9.46
CA GLU A 52 5.87 -3.59 -8.27
C GLU A 52 5.39 -2.62 -7.16
N ILE A 53 4.84 -1.47 -7.57
CA ILE A 53 4.27 -0.46 -6.67
C ILE A 53 2.80 -0.78 -6.43
N LEU A 54 2.41 -0.78 -5.14
CA LEU A 54 1.03 -0.87 -4.71
C LEU A 54 0.43 0.54 -4.62
N ILE A 55 -0.73 0.74 -5.22
CA ILE A 55 -1.39 2.04 -5.34
C ILE A 55 -2.78 1.93 -4.74
N ALA A 56 -3.14 2.82 -3.83
CA ALA A 56 -4.50 2.95 -3.33
C ALA A 56 -5.19 4.17 -3.93
N ILE A 57 -6.40 3.96 -4.44
CA ILE A 57 -7.21 5.00 -5.09
C ILE A 57 -8.55 5.11 -4.39
N GLN A 58 -8.96 6.32 -4.07
CA GLN A 58 -10.27 6.61 -3.49
C GLN A 58 -10.82 7.89 -4.12
N ASN A 59 -12.10 7.90 -4.51
CA ASN A 59 -12.76 9.06 -5.12
C ASN A 59 -11.95 9.68 -6.27
N ASP A 60 -11.47 8.83 -7.18
CA ASP A 60 -10.67 9.24 -8.34
C ASP A 60 -9.33 9.93 -8.05
N THR A 61 -8.82 9.76 -6.83
CA THR A 61 -7.52 10.31 -6.39
C THR A 61 -6.63 9.23 -5.80
N ILE A 62 -5.32 9.37 -6.02
CA ILE A 62 -4.32 8.51 -5.36
C ILE A 62 -4.30 8.88 -3.89
N LYS A 63 -4.68 7.93 -3.04
CA LYS A 63 -4.62 8.06 -1.58
C LYS A 63 -3.19 7.87 -1.10
N TRP A 64 -2.51 6.83 -1.59
CA TRP A 64 -1.09 6.57 -1.33
C TRP A 64 -0.48 5.62 -2.36
N GLU A 65 0.85 5.62 -2.45
CA GLU A 65 1.67 4.70 -3.24
C GLU A 65 2.73 4.08 -2.34
N ALA A 66 2.97 2.78 -2.48
CA ALA A 66 3.83 2.00 -1.61
C ALA A 66 4.71 1.03 -2.39
N ASP A 67 6.02 1.26 -2.38
CA ASP A 67 7.03 0.30 -2.87
C ASP A 67 7.38 -0.69 -1.76
N VAL A 68 6.56 -1.74 -1.63
CA VAL A 68 6.66 -2.74 -0.56
C VAL A 68 7.99 -3.48 -0.60
N ILE A 69 8.45 -3.85 -1.80
CA ILE A 69 9.66 -4.67 -1.99
C ILE A 69 10.90 -3.90 -1.57
N LYS A 70 11.03 -2.64 -2.02
CA LYS A 70 12.15 -1.76 -1.66
C LYS A 70 12.11 -1.40 -0.19
N LYS A 71 10.94 -1.09 0.37
CA LYS A 71 10.81 -0.77 1.81
C LYS A 71 11.22 -1.94 2.69
N CYS A 72 10.93 -3.18 2.27
CA CYS A 72 11.36 -4.39 2.97
C CYS A 72 12.79 -4.83 2.63
N GLY A 73 13.58 -4.00 1.94
CA GLY A 73 15.00 -4.23 1.68
C GLY A 73 15.29 -5.42 0.77
N LYS A 74 14.29 -5.94 0.03
CA LYS A 74 14.49 -7.03 -0.92
C LYS A 74 14.89 -6.48 -2.27
N ARG A 75 15.75 -7.21 -2.97
CA ARG A 75 16.15 -6.93 -4.36
C ARG A 75 15.49 -7.95 -5.27
N LYS A 76 14.97 -7.49 -6.42
CA LYS A 76 14.46 -8.36 -7.50
C LYS A 76 13.42 -9.40 -7.05
N ALA A 77 12.47 -9.00 -6.19
CA ALA A 77 11.29 -9.80 -5.92
C ALA A 77 10.12 -9.28 -6.76
N ALA A 78 9.08 -10.10 -6.93
CA ALA A 78 7.81 -9.71 -7.50
C ALA A 78 6.71 -9.95 -6.45
N ILE A 79 5.63 -9.17 -6.51
CA ILE A 79 4.44 -9.38 -5.69
C ILE A 79 3.69 -10.59 -6.26
N ASN A 80 3.61 -11.64 -5.45
CA ASN A 80 2.92 -12.88 -5.81
C ASN A 80 1.41 -12.74 -5.59
N SER A 81 1.01 -12.12 -4.47
CA SER A 81 -0.38 -12.00 -4.07
C SER A 81 -0.60 -10.85 -3.10
N VAL A 82 -1.81 -10.27 -3.14
CA VAL A 82 -2.28 -9.24 -2.20
C VAL A 82 -3.67 -9.61 -1.72
N PHE A 83 -3.90 -9.54 -0.41
CA PHE A 83 -5.19 -9.85 0.20
C PHE A 83 -5.45 -8.97 1.41
N THR A 84 -6.72 -8.70 1.68
CA THR A 84 -7.14 -7.88 2.82
C THR A 84 -7.23 -8.75 4.08
N THR A 85 -6.77 -8.22 5.21
CA THR A 85 -6.87 -8.85 6.54
C THR A 85 -6.93 -7.78 7.61
N SER A 86 -7.98 -7.76 8.43
CA SER A 86 -8.10 -6.92 9.63
C SER A 86 -7.65 -5.46 9.44
N GLY A 87 -8.15 -4.78 8.40
CA GLY A 87 -7.81 -3.38 8.10
C GLY A 87 -6.43 -3.16 7.45
N LYS A 88 -5.77 -4.23 7.00
CA LYS A 88 -4.46 -4.19 6.34
C LYS A 88 -4.49 -4.99 5.05
N LEU A 89 -3.54 -4.71 4.17
CA LEU A 89 -3.20 -5.54 3.03
C LEU A 89 -2.02 -6.42 3.40
N LYS A 90 -2.22 -7.73 3.37
CA LYS A 90 -1.12 -8.69 3.41
C LYS A 90 -0.61 -8.88 1.98
N VAL A 91 0.66 -8.52 1.78
CA VAL A 91 1.35 -8.53 0.49
C VAL A 91 2.45 -9.59 0.56
N SER A 92 2.37 -10.61 -0.28
CA SER A 92 3.38 -11.66 -0.37
C SER A 92 4.27 -11.41 -1.58
N PHE A 93 5.59 -11.46 -1.38
CA PHE A 93 6.60 -11.25 -2.42
C PHE A 93 7.80 -12.18 -2.21
N GLY A 94 8.16 -12.96 -3.23
CA GLY A 94 9.16 -14.00 -3.09
C GLY A 94 8.80 -15.01 -1.98
N LYS A 95 9.63 -15.09 -0.93
CA LYS A 95 9.42 -15.90 0.29
C LYS A 95 9.16 -15.04 1.53
N SER A 96 8.58 -13.86 1.35
CA SER A 96 8.40 -12.89 2.43
C SER A 96 7.02 -12.26 2.33
N THR A 97 6.59 -11.69 3.45
CA THR A 97 5.27 -11.10 3.58
C THR A 97 5.40 -9.73 4.25
N ALA A 98 4.60 -8.77 3.83
CA ALA A 98 4.45 -7.48 4.50
C ALA A 98 2.98 -7.20 4.76
N LEU A 99 2.73 -6.40 5.79
CA LEU A 99 1.43 -5.81 6.07
C LEU A 99 1.48 -4.33 5.71
N VAL A 100 0.54 -3.88 4.89
CA VAL A 100 0.39 -2.48 4.50
C VAL A 100 -0.91 -1.98 5.12
N ASP A 101 -0.86 -0.87 5.85
CA ASP A 101 -2.06 -0.25 6.40
C ASP A 101 -2.92 0.35 5.28
N ILE A 102 -4.23 0.03 5.28
CA ILE A 102 -5.15 0.45 4.22
C ILE A 102 -5.34 1.98 4.21
N GLU A 103 -5.27 2.63 5.36
CA GLU A 103 -5.57 4.05 5.48
C GLU A 103 -4.40 4.91 5.02
N ASN A 104 -3.17 4.55 5.35
CA ASN A 104 -2.02 5.43 5.15
C ASN A 104 -0.88 4.82 4.33
N GLY A 105 -0.96 3.54 3.95
CA GLY A 105 0.09 2.87 3.18
C GLY A 105 1.35 2.53 4.00
N GLU A 106 1.30 2.61 5.34
CA GLU A 106 2.44 2.26 6.21
C GLU A 106 2.76 0.77 6.09
N ILE A 107 4.03 0.46 5.84
CA ILE A 107 4.50 -0.91 5.57
C ILE A 107 5.20 -1.47 6.81
N LYS A 108 4.74 -2.63 7.28
CA LYS A 108 5.41 -3.48 8.28
C LYS A 108 5.86 -4.78 7.64
N CYS A 109 7.17 -4.95 7.53
CA CYS A 109 7.77 -6.13 6.93
C CYS A 109 7.84 -7.27 7.95
N SER A 110 7.36 -8.46 7.57
CA SER A 110 7.46 -9.67 8.38
C SER A 110 8.38 -10.65 7.68
N VAL A 111 9.37 -11.16 8.42
CA VAL A 111 10.13 -12.33 7.97
C VAL A 111 9.32 -13.53 8.43
N GLU A 112 8.79 -14.33 7.50
CA GLU A 112 8.22 -15.62 7.88
C GLU A 112 9.36 -16.52 8.38
N VAL A 113 9.41 -16.70 9.70
CA VAL A 113 9.93 -17.93 10.31
C VAL A 113 8.86 -18.97 10.04
N ASN A 114 9.24 -20.12 9.47
CA ASN A 114 8.34 -21.25 9.23
C ASN A 114 7.54 -21.57 10.50
N SER A 115 6.28 -21.13 10.57
CA SER A 115 5.30 -21.71 11.48
C SER A 115 4.10 -22.12 10.64
N GLU A 116 3.94 -23.43 10.55
CA GLU A 116 2.70 -24.08 10.16
C GLU A 116 1.56 -23.41 10.94
N SER A 117 0.70 -22.68 10.24
CA SER A 117 -0.61 -22.30 10.77
C SER A 117 -1.64 -22.55 9.68
N GLU A 118 -2.68 -23.26 10.09
CA GLU A 118 -3.81 -23.77 9.31
C GLU A 118 -4.22 -22.85 8.16
N LYS A 119 -4.10 -23.40 6.96
CA LYS A 119 -4.70 -22.85 5.76
C LYS A 119 -6.21 -23.10 5.79
N THR A 120 -7.02 -22.07 6.04
CA THR A 120 -8.32 -21.98 5.36
C THR A 120 -8.06 -21.50 3.93
N GLU A 121 -7.77 -22.46 3.05
CA GLU A 121 -7.62 -22.27 1.61
C GLU A 121 -9.01 -22.05 1.00
N ILE A 122 -9.42 -20.79 0.77
CA ILE A 122 -10.60 -20.50 -0.06
C ILE A 122 -10.10 -20.37 -1.50
N ASN A 123 -10.25 -21.46 -2.25
CA ASN A 123 -9.94 -21.55 -3.68
C ASN A 123 -11.05 -20.86 -4.49
N PHE A 124 -10.76 -19.73 -5.13
CA PHE A 124 -11.68 -19.11 -6.08
C PHE A 124 -11.59 -19.83 -7.43
N LYS A 125 -12.53 -20.75 -7.70
CA LYS A 125 -12.87 -21.12 -9.08
C LYS A 125 -13.59 -19.95 -9.75
N ASN A 126 -13.12 -19.61 -10.95
CA ASN A 126 -13.68 -18.68 -11.93
C ASN A 126 -15.18 -18.37 -11.78
N ASN A 127 -15.51 -17.16 -11.33
CA ASN A 127 -16.78 -16.53 -11.67
C ASN A 127 -16.53 -15.49 -12.77
N SER A 128 -16.38 -15.98 -14.00
CA SER A 128 -16.67 -15.19 -15.19
C SER A 128 -18.16 -14.90 -15.20
N ILE A 129 -18.59 -13.78 -14.65
CA ILE A 129 -19.97 -13.32 -14.82
C ILE A 129 -20.06 -12.73 -16.23
N ILE A 130 -20.60 -13.55 -17.14
CA ILE A 130 -21.11 -13.12 -18.43
C ILE A 130 -22.23 -12.13 -18.16
N LYS A 131 -22.02 -10.85 -18.49
CA LYS A 131 -23.11 -9.86 -18.57
C LYS A 131 -24.01 -10.25 -19.74
N LYS A 132 -25.30 -10.44 -19.46
CA LYS A 132 -26.37 -10.50 -20.45
C LYS A 132 -26.99 -9.13 -20.60
#